data_AF-A0A1M6H3M4-F1
#
_entry.id   AF-A0A1M6H3M4-F1
#
_cell.length_a   1.000
_cell.length_b   1.000
_cell.length_c   1.000
_cell.angle_alpha   90.00
_cell.angle_beta   90.00
_cell.angle_gamma   90.00
#
_symmetry.space_group_name_H-M   'P 1'
#
loop_
_entity.id
_entity.type
_entity.pdbx_description
1 polymer ?
#
loop_
_entity_poly.entity_id
_entity_poly.type
_entity_poly.pdbx_seq_one_letter_code
_entity_poly.pdbx_strand_id
1 'polypeptide(L)'
;MPGRRAAQKSSERTLALTILAVGTVVSLASMIGGVWLVRAGVVVAIVMAFAAVYVAWRELGAERVRHAGELKHEIDLRSEQAERFHDESVAMISRFNARAENLQAVIAKLRGQLASAKSELSSMRGNAAWLRAEVAERQARVEALEARIGALESEDTANIVPLPRTAVSPSIDDIWGDDEHPTLVNLSKLNLDEVADLRLQA
;
A
#
# COMPACT_ATOMS: atom_id res chain seq x y z
N MET A 1 23.44 42.15 -2.62
CA MET A 1 24.46 43.14 -2.21
C MET A 1 25.79 42.41 -2.04
N PRO A 2 26.75 42.55 -2.97
CA PRO A 2 28.01 41.83 -2.86
C PRO A 2 28.93 42.53 -1.86
N GLY A 3 29.49 41.72 -0.96
CA GLY A 3 30.33 42.15 0.15
C GLY A 3 31.53 42.98 -0.31
N ARG A 4 31.66 44.18 0.27
CA ARG A 4 32.91 44.93 0.27
C ARG A 4 33.94 44.10 1.02
N ARG A 5 34.80 43.39 0.28
CA ARG A 5 36.06 42.87 0.82
C ARG A 5 36.86 44.08 1.29
N ALA A 6 36.97 44.25 2.61
CA ALA A 6 37.91 45.18 3.20
C ALA A 6 39.30 44.78 2.70
N ALA A 7 39.88 45.60 1.82
CA ALA A 7 41.19 45.37 1.26
C ALA A 7 42.18 45.23 2.43
N GLN A 8 42.81 44.06 2.52
CA GLN A 8 43.81 43.73 3.52
C GLN A 8 44.97 44.71 3.33
N LYS A 9 44.96 45.75 4.17
CA LYS A 9 45.82 46.91 3.98
C LYS A 9 47.20 46.58 4.50
N SER A 10 48.17 46.60 3.59
CA SER A 10 49.45 47.28 3.80
C SER A 10 50.40 46.69 4.85
N SER A 11 50.81 45.42 4.69
CA SER A 11 52.12 44.97 5.21
C SER A 11 53.19 45.02 4.11
N GLU A 12 52.87 44.52 2.90
CA GLU A 12 53.77 44.56 1.75
C GLU A 12 54.10 46.00 1.29
N ARG A 13 53.10 46.89 1.35
CA ARG A 13 53.27 48.30 0.99
C ARG A 13 54.11 49.06 2.01
N THR A 14 53.97 48.77 3.31
CA THR A 14 54.83 49.37 4.35
C THR A 14 56.25 48.81 4.27
N LEU A 15 56.42 47.54 3.94
CA LEU A 15 57.73 46.93 3.75
C LEU A 15 58.43 47.50 2.51
N ALA A 16 57.73 47.67 1.39
CA ALA A 16 58.28 48.34 0.21
C ALA A 16 58.63 49.81 0.49
N LEU A 17 57.78 50.53 1.22
CA LEU A 17 58.04 51.94 1.60
C LEU A 17 59.23 52.08 2.57
N THR A 18 59.42 51.15 3.49
CA THR A 18 60.56 51.18 4.42
C THR A 18 61.87 50.88 3.70
N ILE A 19 61.91 49.91 2.79
CA ILE A 19 63.09 49.64 1.95
C ILE A 19 63.44 50.86 1.10
N LEU A 20 62.43 51.48 0.47
CA LEU A 20 62.62 52.68 -0.36
C LEU A 20 63.13 53.86 0.47
N ALA A 21 62.55 54.12 1.65
CA ALA A 21 62.98 55.20 2.54
C ALA A 21 64.39 54.98 3.08
N VAL A 22 64.76 53.74 3.42
CA VAL A 22 66.12 53.41 3.87
C VAL A 22 67.11 53.61 2.72
N GLY A 23 66.79 53.15 1.51
CA GLY A 23 67.64 53.32 0.32
C GLY A 23 67.87 54.78 -0.06
N THR A 24 66.85 55.64 0.04
CA THR A 24 66.97 57.07 -0.26
C THR A 24 67.81 57.82 0.78
N VAL A 25 67.64 57.50 2.07
CA VAL A 25 68.45 58.09 3.16
C VAL A 25 69.92 57.72 3.02
N VAL A 26 70.23 56.47 2.68
CA VAL A 26 71.62 56.01 2.45
C VAL A 26 72.25 56.71 1.24
N SER A 27 71.48 56.92 0.16
CA SER A 27 71.95 57.64 -1.04
C SER A 27 72.29 59.11 -0.74
N LEU A 28 71.42 59.80 0.01
CA LEU A 28 71.64 61.20 0.41
C LEU A 28 72.82 61.36 1.38
N ALA A 29 73.00 60.42 2.31
CA ALA A 29 74.13 60.43 3.24
C ALA A 29 75.48 60.23 2.52
N SER A 30 75.50 59.55 1.37
CA SER A 30 76.72 59.34 0.58
C SER A 30 77.23 60.58 -0.16
N MET A 31 76.43 61.66 -0.25
CA MET A 31 76.83 62.89 -0.94
C MET A 31 77.59 63.89 -0.06
N ILE A 32 77.61 63.74 1.27
CA ILE A 32 78.01 64.82 2.21
C ILE A 32 79.25 64.48 3.07
N GLY A 33 79.68 63.21 3.17
CA GLY A 33 80.74 62.77 4.08
C GLY A 33 82.11 62.46 3.45
N GLY A 34 83.19 62.62 4.21
CA GLY A 34 84.53 62.13 3.81
C GLY A 34 84.56 60.60 3.63
N VAL A 35 85.51 60.08 2.83
CA VAL A 35 85.58 58.67 2.34
C VAL A 35 85.41 57.63 3.46
N TRP A 36 85.93 57.90 4.65
CA TRP A 36 85.80 57.01 5.82
C TRP A 36 84.39 56.97 6.42
N LEU A 37 83.70 58.11 6.43
CA LEU A 37 82.34 58.23 6.95
C LEU A 37 81.33 57.54 6.01
N VAL A 38 81.55 57.64 4.69
CA VAL A 38 80.76 56.94 3.67
C VAL A 38 80.89 55.42 3.82
N ARG A 39 82.12 54.91 4.00
CA ARG A 39 82.36 53.47 4.20
C ARG A 39 81.71 52.95 5.48
N ALA A 40 81.79 53.71 6.57
CA ALA A 40 81.11 53.35 7.82
C ALA A 40 79.57 53.32 7.67
N GLY A 41 79.00 54.31 6.95
CA GLY A 41 77.57 54.36 6.68
C GLY A 41 77.07 53.18 5.84
N VAL A 42 77.83 52.75 4.83
CA VAL A 42 77.49 51.58 4.00
C VAL A 42 77.50 50.30 4.84
N VAL A 43 78.46 50.12 5.75
CA VAL A 43 78.49 48.94 6.64
C VAL A 43 77.27 48.92 7.56
N VAL A 44 76.91 50.06 8.17
CA VAL A 44 75.71 50.16 9.02
C VAL A 44 74.43 49.88 8.22
N ALA A 45 74.35 50.37 6.97
CA ALA A 45 73.21 50.10 6.10
C ALA A 45 73.07 48.60 5.76
N ILE A 46 74.19 47.92 5.49
CA ILE A 46 74.20 46.47 5.22
C ILE A 46 73.75 45.69 6.47
N VAL A 47 74.24 46.06 7.65
CA VAL A 47 73.86 45.41 8.92
C VAL A 47 72.37 45.61 9.21
N MET A 48 71.85 46.82 9.01
CA MET A 48 70.42 47.13 9.19
C MET A 48 69.54 46.41 8.17
N ALA A 49 69.98 46.28 6.92
CA ALA A 49 69.28 45.50 5.90
C ALA A 49 69.19 44.01 6.29
N PHE A 50 70.29 43.45 6.80
CA PHE A 50 70.31 42.06 7.26
C PHE A 50 69.42 41.84 8.50
N ALA A 51 69.45 42.78 9.45
CA ALA A 51 68.57 42.76 10.61
C ALA A 51 67.09 42.85 10.22
N ALA A 52 66.74 43.68 9.22
CA ALA A 52 65.37 43.78 8.71
C ALA A 52 64.89 42.48 8.05
N VAL A 53 65.74 41.83 7.23
CA VAL A 53 65.42 40.52 6.64
C VAL A 53 65.22 39.45 7.73
N TYR A 54 66.08 39.46 8.75
CA TYR A 54 65.97 38.52 9.87
C TYR A 54 64.68 38.72 10.68
N VAL A 55 64.31 39.97 10.98
CA VAL A 55 63.05 40.28 11.66
C VAL A 55 61.84 39.88 10.81
N ALA A 56 61.87 40.14 9.50
CA ALA A 56 60.81 39.74 8.58
C ALA A 56 60.64 38.20 8.55
N TRP A 57 61.73 37.43 8.54
CA TRP A 57 61.66 35.97 8.63
C TRP A 57 61.09 35.49 9.96
N ARG A 58 61.45 36.15 11.07
CA ARG A 58 60.92 35.82 12.39
C ARG A 58 59.41 36.09 12.50
N GLU A 59 58.95 37.21 11.97
CA GLU A 59 57.54 37.59 11.94
C GLU A 59 56.73 36.67 11.02
N LEU A 60 57.24 36.36 9.83
CA LEU A 60 56.64 35.38 8.91
C LEU A 60 56.53 33.98 9.54
N GLY A 61 57.52 33.57 10.34
CA GLY A 61 57.47 32.31 11.08
C GLY A 61 56.36 32.29 12.13
N ALA A 62 56.21 33.37 12.89
CA ALA A 62 55.20 33.50 13.93
C ALA A 62 53.76 33.55 13.37
N GLU A 63 53.53 34.24 12.25
CA GLU A 63 52.23 34.29 11.58
C GLU A 63 51.84 32.96 10.95
N ARG A 64 52.80 32.23 10.34
CA ARG A 64 52.55 30.90 9.77
C ARG A 64 52.08 29.90 10.81
N VAL A 65 52.61 29.94 12.03
CA VAL A 65 52.18 29.04 13.11
C VAL A 65 50.76 29.37 13.58
N ARG A 66 50.40 30.65 13.68
CA ARG A 66 49.05 31.08 14.07
C ARG A 66 48.01 30.74 13.00
N HIS A 67 48.30 31.05 11.73
CA HIS A 67 47.42 30.71 10.61
C HIS A 67 47.30 29.19 10.40
N ALA A 68 48.37 28.42 10.64
CA ALA A 68 48.27 26.96 10.61
C ALA A 68 47.34 26.42 11.70
N GLY A 69 47.30 27.06 12.88
CA GLY A 69 46.36 26.70 13.95
C GLY A 69 44.90 27.02 13.60
N GLU A 70 44.64 28.21 13.07
CA GLU A 70 43.30 28.63 12.63
C GLU A 70 42.77 27.73 11.50
N LEU A 71 43.60 27.45 10.49
CA LEU A 71 43.23 26.57 9.38
C LEU A 71 42.94 25.15 9.85
N LYS A 72 43.75 24.61 10.78
CA LYS A 72 43.48 23.30 11.36
C LYS A 72 42.14 23.28 12.09
N HIS A 73 41.87 24.29 12.90
CA HIS A 73 40.60 24.38 13.62
C HIS A 73 39.39 24.50 12.67
N GLU A 74 39.50 25.31 11.61
CA GLU A 74 38.45 25.40 10.59
C GLU A 74 38.24 24.06 9.85
N ILE A 75 39.32 23.34 9.54
CA ILE A 75 39.24 22.04 8.89
C ILE A 75 38.60 21.00 9.81
N ASP A 76 38.99 20.97 11.09
CA ASP A 76 38.43 20.03 12.08
C ASP A 76 36.93 20.27 12.31
N LEU A 77 36.50 21.54 12.37
CA LEU A 77 35.08 21.87 12.48
C LEU A 77 34.31 21.47 11.21
N ARG A 78 34.91 21.64 10.02
CA ARG A 78 34.27 21.23 8.76
C ARG A 78 34.23 19.71 8.61
N SER A 79 35.26 19.00 9.05
CA SER A 79 35.28 17.53 9.00
C SER A 79 34.24 16.96 9.95
N GLU A 80 34.14 17.48 11.18
CA GLU A 80 33.12 17.02 12.13
C GLU A 80 31.70 17.29 11.63
N GLN A 81 31.45 18.46 11.01
CA GLN A 81 30.16 18.74 10.37
C GLN A 81 29.88 17.80 9.20
N ALA A 82 30.88 17.50 8.37
CA ALA A 82 30.74 16.58 7.25
C ALA A 82 30.46 15.15 7.72
N GLU A 83 31.13 14.69 8.78
CA GLU A 83 30.89 13.37 9.39
C GLU A 83 29.47 13.29 9.96
N ARG A 84 29.02 14.28 10.73
CA ARG A 84 27.64 14.31 11.25
C ARG A 84 26.60 14.29 10.14
N PHE A 85 26.82 15.07 9.08
CA PHE A 85 25.93 15.08 7.92
C PHE A 85 25.95 13.73 7.18
N HIS A 86 27.12 13.09 7.08
CA HIS A 86 27.25 11.77 6.47
C HIS A 86 26.50 10.71 7.28
N ASP A 87 26.70 10.67 8.60
CA ASP A 87 26.02 9.75 9.49
C ASP A 87 24.50 9.92 9.45
N GLU A 88 24.02 11.18 9.46
CA GLU A 88 22.60 11.48 9.32
C GLU A 88 22.06 11.02 7.96
N SER A 89 22.80 11.27 6.89
CA SER A 89 22.43 10.84 5.53
C SER A 89 22.38 9.31 5.42
N VAL A 90 23.36 8.60 5.96
CA VAL A 90 23.40 7.12 6.00
C VAL A 90 22.24 6.57 6.82
N ALA A 91 21.97 7.15 7.99
CA ALA A 91 20.83 6.77 8.80
C ALA A 91 19.50 7.02 8.06
N MET A 92 19.36 8.13 7.35
CA MET A 92 18.17 8.44 6.55
C MET A 92 17.99 7.43 5.40
N ILE A 93 19.06 7.12 4.66
CA ILE A 93 19.04 6.11 3.60
C ILE A 93 18.64 4.74 4.15
N SER A 94 19.20 4.33 5.30
CA SER A 94 18.85 3.05 5.92
C SER A 94 17.36 2.95 6.27
N ARG A 95 16.76 4.03 6.78
CA ARG A 95 15.32 4.11 7.08
C ARG A 95 14.48 4.05 5.81
N PHE A 96 14.90 4.72 4.74
CA PHE A 96 14.21 4.63 3.46
C PHE A 96 14.28 3.23 2.86
N ASN A 97 15.44 2.58 2.92
CA ASN A 97 15.60 1.22 2.43
C ASN A 97 14.71 0.24 3.22
N ALA A 98 14.71 0.32 4.55
CA ALA A 98 13.84 -0.49 5.39
C ALA A 98 12.33 -0.28 5.09
N ARG A 99 11.93 0.97 4.80
CA ARG A 99 10.55 1.27 4.38
C ARG A 99 10.24 0.68 3.01
N ALA A 100 11.17 0.78 2.06
CA ALA A 100 11.00 0.22 0.71
C ALA A 100 10.84 -1.31 0.76
N GLU A 101 11.68 -2.00 1.54
CA GLU A 101 11.59 -3.45 1.76
C GLU A 101 10.26 -3.85 2.40
N ASN A 102 9.80 -3.10 3.41
CA ASN A 102 8.50 -3.34 4.05
C ASN A 102 7.35 -3.17 3.03
N LEU A 103 7.35 -2.09 2.25
CA LEU A 103 6.35 -1.88 1.20
C LEU A 103 6.36 -3.00 0.17
N GLN A 104 7.54 -3.48 -0.23
CA GLN A 104 7.67 -4.59 -1.16
C GLN A 104 7.09 -5.89 -0.57
N ALA A 105 7.33 -6.16 0.71
CA ALA A 105 6.75 -7.31 1.42
C ALA A 105 5.21 -7.21 1.50
N VAL A 106 4.68 -6.02 1.80
CA VAL A 106 3.23 -5.77 1.81
C VAL A 106 2.63 -5.99 0.43
N ILE A 107 3.26 -5.48 -0.63
CA ILE A 107 2.81 -5.70 -2.02
C ILE A 107 2.82 -7.19 -2.37
N ALA A 108 3.86 -7.93 -2.01
CA ALA A 108 3.93 -9.37 -2.23
C ALA A 108 2.80 -10.11 -1.51
N LYS A 109 2.51 -9.75 -0.25
CA LYS A 109 1.40 -10.31 0.52
C LYS A 109 0.05 -10.03 -0.14
N LEU A 110 -0.20 -8.77 -0.53
CA LEU A 110 -1.45 -8.37 -1.20
C LEU A 110 -1.64 -9.10 -2.53
N ARG A 111 -0.57 -9.30 -3.31
CA ARG A 111 -0.61 -10.10 -4.54
C ARG A 111 -0.98 -11.55 -4.28
N GLY A 112 -0.42 -12.15 -3.22
CA GLY A 112 -0.79 -13.51 -2.79
C GLY A 112 -2.26 -13.62 -2.39
N GLN A 113 -2.76 -12.67 -1.60
CA GLN A 113 -4.18 -12.61 -1.21
C GLN A 113 -5.09 -12.46 -2.42
N LEU A 114 -4.74 -11.59 -3.37
CA LEU A 114 -5.49 -11.41 -4.61
C LEU A 114 -5.54 -12.69 -5.45
N ALA A 115 -4.43 -13.44 -5.53
CA ALA A 115 -4.39 -14.72 -6.24
C ALA A 115 -5.29 -15.78 -5.58
N SER A 116 -5.28 -15.88 -4.24
CA SER A 116 -6.18 -16.77 -3.48
C SER A 116 -7.64 -16.42 -3.74
N ALA A 117 -7.99 -15.14 -3.55
CA ALA A 117 -9.36 -14.66 -3.76
C ALA A 117 -9.84 -14.90 -5.19
N LYS A 118 -8.97 -14.74 -6.19
CA LYS A 118 -9.29 -15.04 -7.59
C LYS A 118 -9.54 -16.54 -7.81
N SER A 119 -8.76 -17.41 -7.18
CA SER A 119 -8.95 -18.87 -7.25
C SER A 119 -10.28 -19.28 -6.60
N GLU A 120 -10.55 -18.78 -5.40
CA GLU A 120 -11.81 -19.00 -4.68
C GLU A 120 -13.02 -18.54 -5.51
N LEU A 121 -12.96 -17.33 -6.09
CA LEU A 121 -14.02 -16.83 -6.97
C LEU A 121 -14.24 -17.71 -8.20
N SER A 122 -13.16 -18.23 -8.79
CA SER A 122 -13.25 -19.16 -9.92
C SER A 122 -13.92 -20.48 -9.50
N SER A 123 -13.58 -21.00 -8.33
CA SER A 123 -14.20 -22.20 -7.77
C SER A 123 -15.68 -21.98 -7.49
N MET A 124 -16.05 -20.88 -6.85
CA MET A 124 -17.45 -20.52 -6.60
C MET A 124 -18.25 -20.38 -7.90
N ARG A 125 -17.66 -19.76 -8.95
CA ARG A 125 -18.28 -19.67 -10.27
C ARG A 125 -18.52 -21.05 -10.88
N GLY A 126 -17.54 -21.95 -10.79
CA GLY A 126 -17.67 -23.34 -11.22
C GLY A 126 -18.79 -24.08 -10.49
N ASN A 127 -18.81 -24.00 -9.16
CA ASN A 127 -19.86 -24.60 -8.34
C ASN A 127 -21.24 -24.04 -8.67
N ALA A 128 -21.35 -22.73 -8.89
CA ALA A 128 -22.61 -22.09 -9.27
C ALA A 128 -23.08 -22.50 -10.68
N ALA A 129 -22.16 -22.80 -11.60
CA ALA A 129 -22.53 -23.36 -12.91
C ALA A 129 -23.03 -24.81 -12.78
N TRP A 130 -22.33 -25.62 -11.98
CA TRP A 130 -22.71 -27.01 -11.70
C TRP A 130 -24.08 -27.10 -11.01
N LEU A 131 -24.32 -26.30 -9.97
CA LEU A 131 -25.62 -26.25 -9.28
C LEU A 131 -26.76 -25.83 -10.21
N ARG A 132 -26.52 -24.89 -11.14
CA ARG A 132 -27.54 -24.51 -12.13
C ARG A 132 -27.87 -25.66 -13.08
N ALA A 133 -26.87 -26.43 -13.49
CA ALA A 133 -27.09 -27.60 -14.34
C ALA A 133 -27.87 -28.69 -13.60
N GLU A 134 -27.52 -28.99 -12.35
CA GLU A 134 -28.25 -29.97 -11.52
C GLU A 134 -29.71 -29.53 -11.31
N VAL A 135 -29.96 -28.26 -11.01
CA VAL A 135 -31.33 -27.74 -10.87
C VAL A 135 -32.12 -27.90 -12.17
N ALA A 136 -31.52 -27.60 -13.33
CA ALA A 136 -32.18 -27.78 -14.62
C ALA A 136 -32.52 -29.25 -14.91
N GLU A 137 -31.61 -30.19 -14.57
CA GLU A 137 -31.85 -31.63 -14.71
C GLU A 137 -32.99 -32.10 -13.79
N ARG A 138 -32.99 -31.64 -12.53
CA ARG A 138 -34.05 -31.96 -11.57
C ARG A 138 -35.40 -31.42 -12.03
N GLN A 139 -35.43 -30.20 -12.55
CA GLN A 139 -36.65 -29.59 -13.08
C GLN A 139 -37.20 -30.40 -14.26
N ALA A 140 -36.36 -30.79 -15.21
CA ALA A 140 -36.77 -31.63 -16.34
C ALA A 140 -37.32 -33.00 -15.89
N ARG A 141 -36.74 -33.59 -14.84
CA ARG A 141 -37.26 -34.84 -14.25
C ARG A 141 -38.62 -34.65 -13.60
N VAL A 142 -38.83 -33.54 -12.88
CA VAL A 142 -40.13 -33.22 -12.27
C VAL A 142 -41.19 -33.07 -13.35
N GLU A 143 -40.91 -32.28 -14.40
CA GLU A 143 -41.82 -32.09 -15.53
C GLU A 143 -42.19 -33.42 -16.22
N ALA A 144 -41.21 -34.31 -16.41
CA ALA A 144 -41.47 -35.64 -16.97
C ALA A 144 -42.33 -36.53 -16.06
N LEU A 145 -42.14 -36.45 -14.73
CA LEU A 145 -42.96 -37.18 -13.76
C LEU A 145 -44.39 -36.63 -13.71
N GLU A 146 -44.55 -35.31 -13.70
CA GLU A 146 -45.86 -34.65 -13.74
C GLU A 146 -46.64 -35.03 -15.00
N ALA A 147 -45.98 -35.03 -16.17
CA ALA A 147 -46.59 -35.46 -17.42
C ALA A 147 -47.06 -36.93 -17.36
N ARG A 148 -46.27 -37.81 -16.72
CA ARG A 148 -46.62 -39.22 -16.54
C ARG A 148 -47.79 -39.42 -15.58
N ILE A 149 -47.85 -38.65 -14.49
CA ILE A 149 -48.98 -38.67 -13.56
C ILE A 149 -50.25 -38.23 -14.29
N GLY A 150 -50.21 -37.10 -15.01
CA GLY A 150 -51.38 -36.63 -15.76
C GLY A 150 -51.88 -37.62 -16.83
N ALA A 151 -50.96 -38.34 -17.48
CA ALA A 151 -51.33 -39.42 -18.40
C ALA A 151 -52.02 -40.59 -17.69
N LEU A 152 -51.50 -41.02 -16.54
CA LEU A 152 -52.09 -42.09 -15.73
C LEU A 152 -53.48 -41.71 -15.18
N GLU A 153 -53.64 -40.47 -14.69
CA GLU A 153 -54.94 -39.97 -14.22
C GLU A 153 -55.97 -39.90 -15.35
N SER A 154 -55.53 -39.53 -16.57
CA SER A 154 -56.39 -39.54 -17.76
C SER A 154 -56.81 -40.95 -18.17
N GLU A 155 -55.91 -41.93 -18.04
CA GLU A 155 -56.20 -43.35 -18.32
C GLU A 155 -57.15 -43.94 -17.28
N ASP A 156 -56.93 -43.65 -15.99
CA ASP A 156 -57.79 -44.12 -14.90
C ASP A 156 -59.19 -43.54 -15.01
N THR A 157 -59.32 -42.23 -15.26
CA THR A 157 -60.63 -41.59 -15.50
C THR A 157 -61.36 -42.11 -16.74
N ALA A 158 -60.65 -42.48 -17.80
CA ALA A 158 -61.24 -43.11 -18.98
C ALA A 158 -61.73 -44.54 -18.72
N ASN A 159 -61.11 -45.26 -17.79
CA ASN A 159 -61.47 -46.64 -17.43
C ASN A 159 -62.58 -46.72 -16.36
N ILE A 160 -62.91 -45.61 -15.70
CA ILE A 160 -64.08 -45.54 -14.82
C ILE A 160 -65.34 -45.53 -15.68
N VAL A 161 -65.96 -46.70 -15.83
CA VAL A 161 -67.32 -46.82 -16.37
C VAL A 161 -68.27 -46.14 -15.38
N PRO A 162 -68.97 -45.05 -15.76
CA PRO A 162 -69.97 -44.46 -14.88
C PRO A 162 -71.09 -45.49 -14.69
N LEU A 163 -71.24 -46.00 -13.46
CA LEU A 163 -72.38 -46.83 -13.11
C LEU A 163 -73.66 -46.06 -13.43
N PRO A 164 -74.63 -46.64 -14.15
CA PRO A 164 -75.88 -45.98 -14.42
C PRO A 164 -76.53 -45.60 -13.09
N ARG A 165 -76.62 -44.31 -12.80
CA ARG A 165 -77.35 -43.75 -11.65
C ARG A 165 -78.85 -43.78 -11.90
N THR A 166 -79.36 -44.91 -12.38
CA THR A 166 -80.79 -45.15 -12.30
C THR A 166 -81.04 -45.70 -10.90
N ALA A 167 -81.32 -44.81 -9.95
CA ALA A 167 -82.00 -45.19 -8.73
C ALA A 167 -83.40 -45.67 -9.14
N VAL A 168 -83.51 -46.91 -9.60
CA VAL A 168 -84.76 -47.64 -9.50
C VAL A 168 -84.79 -48.07 -8.05
N SER A 169 -85.37 -47.23 -7.21
CA SER A 169 -85.84 -47.62 -5.88
C SER A 169 -87.28 -48.12 -6.10
N PRO A 170 -87.51 -49.40 -6.40
CA PRO A 170 -88.88 -49.89 -6.53
C PRO A 170 -89.57 -49.66 -5.18
N SER A 171 -90.74 -48.99 -5.21
CA SER A 171 -91.52 -48.79 -3.99
C SER A 171 -91.99 -50.15 -3.48
N ILE A 172 -92.30 -50.23 -2.20
CA ILE A 172 -92.79 -51.45 -1.54
C ILE A 172 -93.97 -52.07 -2.32
N ASP A 173 -94.83 -51.21 -2.89
CA ASP A 173 -96.03 -51.59 -3.65
C ASP A 173 -95.72 -52.15 -5.05
N ASP A 174 -94.55 -51.84 -5.62
CA ASP A 174 -94.10 -52.40 -6.91
C ASP A 174 -93.46 -53.81 -6.73
N ILE A 175 -93.07 -54.17 -5.51
CA ILE A 175 -92.37 -55.44 -5.20
C ILE A 175 -93.33 -56.49 -4.63
N TRP A 176 -94.42 -56.09 -3.97
CA TRP A 176 -95.39 -57.00 -3.35
C TRP A 176 -96.82 -56.67 -3.79
N GLY A 177 -97.55 -57.68 -4.26
CA GLY A 177 -99.01 -57.61 -4.42
C GLY A 177 -99.72 -57.93 -3.10
N ASP A 178 -100.96 -57.45 -2.95
CA ASP A 178 -101.75 -57.42 -1.70
C ASP A 178 -101.88 -58.77 -0.94
N ASP A 179 -101.56 -59.91 -1.56
CA ASP A 179 -101.76 -61.26 -1.02
C ASP A 179 -100.47 -62.10 -0.85
N GLU A 180 -99.27 -61.52 -0.97
CA GLU A 180 -98.01 -62.30 -0.92
C GLU A 180 -97.09 -61.92 0.25
N HIS A 181 -96.62 -62.91 1.02
CA HIS A 181 -95.77 -62.68 2.20
C HIS A 181 -94.29 -62.45 1.84
N PRO A 182 -93.58 -61.52 2.50
CA PRO A 182 -92.23 -61.15 2.12
C PRO A 182 -91.23 -62.29 2.37
N THR A 183 -90.47 -62.65 1.34
CA THR A 183 -89.34 -63.59 1.44
C THR A 183 -88.01 -62.85 1.62
N LEU A 184 -87.01 -63.52 2.20
CA LEU A 184 -85.67 -62.95 2.45
C LEU A 184 -84.98 -62.38 1.19
N VAL A 185 -85.27 -62.94 0.02
CA VAL A 185 -84.76 -62.47 -1.28
C VAL A 185 -85.39 -61.15 -1.72
N ASN A 186 -86.59 -60.84 -1.24
CA ASN A 186 -87.26 -59.58 -1.53
C ASN A 186 -86.75 -58.45 -0.62
N LEU A 187 -86.32 -58.77 0.60
CA LEU A 187 -85.73 -57.79 1.53
C LEU A 187 -84.36 -57.27 1.05
N SER A 188 -83.58 -58.10 0.36
CA SER A 188 -82.28 -57.68 -0.21
C SER A 188 -82.42 -56.75 -1.43
N LYS A 189 -83.62 -56.62 -1.99
CA LYS A 189 -83.90 -55.70 -3.10
C LYS A 189 -84.32 -54.31 -2.63
N LEU A 190 -84.76 -54.18 -1.38
CA LEU A 190 -84.92 -52.87 -0.75
C LEU A 190 -83.56 -52.36 -0.28
N ASN A 191 -83.23 -51.12 -0.61
CA ASN A 191 -82.02 -50.47 -0.13
C ASN A 191 -82.21 -50.09 1.36
N LEU A 192 -81.89 -51.02 2.26
CA LEU A 192 -82.13 -50.90 3.70
C LEU A 192 -81.26 -49.84 4.41
N ASP A 193 -80.28 -49.27 3.72
CA ASP A 193 -79.38 -48.24 4.27
C ASP A 193 -80.15 -46.95 4.65
N GLU A 194 -81.24 -46.62 3.95
CA GLU A 194 -82.04 -45.42 4.21
C GLU A 194 -82.93 -45.56 5.48
N VAL A 195 -83.28 -46.78 5.88
CA VAL A 195 -84.13 -47.05 7.05
C VAL A 195 -83.36 -46.92 8.36
N ALA A 196 -82.03 -47.07 8.31
CA ALA A 196 -81.15 -46.85 9.46
C ALA A 196 -81.09 -45.36 9.87
N ASP A 197 -81.10 -44.45 8.88
CA ASP A 197 -81.07 -43.01 9.13
C ASP A 197 -82.37 -42.48 9.76
N LEU A 198 -83.53 -43.07 9.42
CA LEU A 198 -84.82 -42.71 10.02
C LEU A 198 -84.96 -43.14 11.49
N ARG A 199 -84.27 -44.21 11.91
CA ARG A 199 -84.25 -44.65 13.33
C ARG A 199 -83.38 -43.77 14.22
N LEU A 200 -82.45 -43.01 13.65
CA LEU A 200 -81.58 -42.09 14.39
C LEU A 200 -82.20 -40.69 14.57
N GLN A 201 -83.31 -40.39 13.88
CA GLN A 201 -84.02 -39.11 13.98
C GLN A 201 -85.34 -39.17 14.77
N ALA A 202 -85.69 -40.32 15.35
CA ALA A 202 -86.88 -40.52 16.19
C ALA A 202 -86.52 -40.55 17.69
#